data_AF-A0A316C0E3-F1
#
_entry.id   AF-A0A316C0E3-F1
#
_cell.length_a   1.000
_cell.length_b   1.000
_cell.length_c   1.000
_cell.angle_alpha   90.00
_cell.angle_beta   90.00
_cell.angle_gamma   90.00
#
_symmetry.space_group_name_H-M   'P 1'
#
loop_
_entity.id
_entity.type
_entity.pdbx_description
1 polymer ?
#
loop_
_entity_poly.entity_id
_entity_poly.type
_entity_poly.pdbx_seq_one_letter_code
_entity_poly.pdbx_strand_id
1 'polypeptide(L)'
;MSVQWFGDSILDKVRKAAMRGVIDGTESVIEEGNSMIMDGQKTGRIYRRRGVEHQASAPGEAPASDTGRLVQSARTEYEPADLSGEAIWSTDYAEDLEYGAANMAPRPFARPALANKKDAITAGIEGEIAAVLK
;
A
#
# COMPACT_ATOMS: atom_id res chain seq x y z
N MET A 1 -16.82 34.34 -34.71
CA MET A 1 -17.26 34.47 -33.30
C MET A 1 -16.78 33.23 -32.57
N SER A 2 -15.89 33.36 -31.60
CA SER A 2 -15.44 32.24 -30.75
C SER A 2 -15.84 32.51 -29.31
N VAL A 3 -16.38 31.49 -28.66
CA VAL A 3 -16.60 31.45 -27.22
C VAL A 3 -15.50 30.57 -26.65
N GLN A 4 -14.69 31.11 -25.75
CA GLN A 4 -13.66 30.33 -25.05
C GLN A 4 -14.21 29.87 -23.70
N TRP A 5 -14.09 28.58 -23.45
CA TRP A 5 -14.33 27.97 -22.15
C TRP A 5 -13.01 27.92 -21.37
N PHE A 6 -12.98 28.46 -20.16
CA PHE A 6 -11.78 28.56 -19.31
C PHE A 6 -11.45 27.23 -18.58
N GLY A 7 -11.36 26.15 -19.35
CA GLY A 7 -11.17 24.78 -18.88
C GLY A 7 -9.90 24.56 -18.04
N ASP A 8 -8.84 25.31 -18.28
CA ASP A 8 -7.54 25.12 -17.63
C ASP A 8 -7.63 25.24 -16.09
N SER A 9 -8.48 26.14 -15.58
CA SER A 9 -8.69 26.30 -14.13
C SER A 9 -9.47 25.15 -13.49
N ILE A 10 -10.33 24.47 -14.26
CA ILE A 10 -11.11 23.31 -13.80
C ILE A 10 -10.24 22.05 -13.90
N LEU A 11 -9.45 21.92 -14.95
CA LEU A 11 -8.54 20.78 -15.13
C LEU A 11 -7.51 20.72 -14.00
N ASP A 12 -6.89 21.85 -13.64
CA ASP A 12 -5.94 21.91 -12.52
C ASP A 12 -6.57 21.50 -11.19
N LYS A 13 -7.81 21.95 -10.98
CA LYS A 13 -8.60 21.62 -9.80
C LYS A 13 -8.92 20.12 -9.72
N VAL A 14 -9.38 19.53 -10.83
CA VAL A 14 -9.65 18.10 -10.93
C VAL A 14 -8.37 17.27 -10.75
N ARG A 15 -7.26 17.67 -11.38
CA ARG A 15 -5.97 16.97 -11.22
C ARG A 15 -5.49 17.00 -9.77
N LYS A 16 -5.60 18.15 -9.09
CA LYS A 16 -5.25 18.25 -7.66
C LYS A 16 -6.14 17.38 -6.78
N ALA A 17 -7.44 17.34 -7.06
CA ALA A 17 -8.39 16.50 -6.34
C ALA A 17 -8.08 15.01 -6.54
N ALA A 18 -7.89 14.59 -7.79
CA ALA A 18 -7.52 13.22 -8.13
C ALA A 18 -6.21 12.82 -7.44
N MET A 19 -5.20 13.69 -7.45
CA MET A 19 -3.92 13.42 -6.81
C MET A 19 -4.04 13.26 -5.29
N ARG A 20 -4.93 14.00 -4.62
CA ARG A 20 -5.21 13.79 -3.18
C ARG A 20 -5.76 12.39 -2.92
N GLY A 21 -6.75 11.97 -3.71
CA GLY A 21 -7.29 10.61 -3.59
C GLY A 21 -6.25 9.53 -3.87
N VAL A 22 -5.30 9.77 -4.79
CA VAL A 22 -4.16 8.87 -5.04
C VAL A 22 -3.21 8.80 -3.83
N ILE A 23 -2.90 9.95 -3.22
CA ILE A 23 -2.05 10.03 -2.01
C ILE A 23 -2.70 9.23 -0.88
N ASP A 24 -3.92 9.60 -0.49
CA ASP A 24 -4.65 8.95 0.60
C ASP A 24 -4.84 7.45 0.32
N GLY A 25 -5.14 7.11 -0.93
CA GLY A 25 -5.30 5.74 -1.38
C GLY A 25 -4.03 4.91 -1.24
N THR A 26 -2.88 5.45 -1.66
CA THR A 26 -1.59 4.77 -1.57
C THR A 26 -1.14 4.59 -0.11
N GLU A 27 -1.38 5.59 0.74
CA GLU A 27 -1.09 5.51 2.18
C GLU A 27 -1.93 4.40 2.85
N SER A 28 -3.21 4.28 2.48
CA SER A 28 -4.07 3.22 3.00
C SER A 28 -3.59 1.80 2.65
N VAL A 29 -2.84 1.64 1.56
CA VAL A 29 -2.21 0.35 1.18
C VAL A 29 -1.05 0.03 2.12
N ILE A 30 -0.24 1.02 2.49
CA ILE A 30 0.82 0.83 3.48
C ILE A 30 0.23 0.46 4.83
N GLU A 31 -0.81 1.16 5.27
CA GLU A 31 -1.49 0.88 6.53
C GLU A 31 -2.01 -0.56 6.59
N GLU A 32 -2.68 -1.00 5.53
CA GLU A 32 -3.19 -2.37 5.40
C GLU A 32 -2.07 -3.41 5.42
N GLY A 33 -1.04 -3.23 4.58
CA GLY A 33 0.09 -4.16 4.52
C GLY A 33 0.82 -4.25 5.86
N ASN A 34 0.99 -3.12 6.54
CA ASN A 34 1.60 -3.08 7.88
C ASN A 34 0.71 -3.74 8.93
N SER A 35 -0.61 -3.56 8.90
CA SER A 35 -1.52 -4.27 9.81
C SER A 35 -1.50 -5.78 9.56
N MET A 36 -1.46 -6.24 8.29
CA MET A 36 -1.30 -7.66 7.98
C MET A 36 0.01 -8.26 8.53
N ILE A 37 1.09 -7.48 8.50
CA ILE A 37 2.40 -7.88 9.05
C ILE A 37 2.38 -7.93 10.59
N MET A 38 1.78 -6.93 11.24
CA MET A 38 1.83 -6.75 12.70
C MET A 38 0.77 -7.56 13.45
N ASP A 39 -0.47 -7.55 12.94
CA ASP A 39 -1.64 -8.03 13.67
C ASP A 39 -2.20 -9.34 13.12
N GLY A 40 -1.81 -9.71 11.89
CA GLY A 40 -2.30 -10.92 11.23
C GLY A 40 -1.96 -12.19 12.01
N GLN A 41 -2.93 -13.10 12.15
CA GLN A 41 -2.69 -14.41 12.77
C GLN A 41 -1.60 -15.17 12.00
N LYS A 42 -0.68 -15.81 12.75
CA LYS A 42 0.41 -16.62 12.19
C LYS A 42 0.20 -18.07 12.60
N THR A 43 0.38 -19.01 11.67
CA THR A 43 0.18 -20.45 11.93
C THR A 43 1.42 -21.30 11.67
N GLY A 44 2.55 -20.65 11.36
CA GLY A 44 3.82 -21.33 11.13
C GLY A 44 4.46 -21.86 12.41
N ARG A 45 5.68 -22.38 12.24
CA ARG A 45 6.48 -22.99 13.30
C ARG A 45 6.76 -21.99 14.42
N ILE A 46 6.63 -22.47 15.66
CA ILE A 46 7.12 -21.79 16.86
C ILE A 46 8.58 -22.19 17.11
N TYR A 47 9.43 -21.20 17.37
CA TYR A 47 10.82 -21.40 17.73
C TYR A 47 11.30 -20.32 18.69
N ARG A 48 12.38 -20.61 19.43
CA ARG A 48 12.96 -19.64 20.35
C ARG A 48 14.00 -18.78 19.64
N ARG A 49 13.85 -17.46 19.70
CA ARG A 49 14.79 -16.47 19.18
C ARG A 49 15.02 -15.39 20.23
N ARG A 50 16.29 -15.04 20.48
CA ARG A 50 16.65 -13.99 21.47
C ARG A 50 15.99 -14.19 22.85
N GLY A 51 15.82 -15.45 23.26
CA GLY A 51 15.21 -15.81 24.54
C GLY A 51 13.69 -15.84 24.55
N VAL A 52 13.01 -15.35 23.51
CA VAL A 52 11.54 -15.28 23.37
C VAL A 52 11.05 -16.35 22.39
N GLU A 53 9.85 -16.89 22.62
CA GLU A 53 9.18 -17.73 21.62
C GLU A 53 8.58 -16.87 20.52
N HIS A 54 8.95 -17.14 19.28
CA HIS A 54 8.43 -16.47 18.09
C HIS A 54 7.71 -17.50 17.21
N GLN A 55 6.52 -17.13 16.75
CA GLN A 55 5.74 -17.91 15.79
C GLN A 55 5.93 -17.31 14.39
N ALA A 56 6.53 -18.08 13.49
CA ALA A 56 6.65 -17.68 12.08
C ALA A 56 5.30 -17.69 11.37
N SER A 57 5.17 -16.96 10.25
CA SER A 57 4.08 -17.18 9.30
C SER A 57 4.19 -18.55 8.63
N ALA A 58 3.06 -19.07 8.18
CA ALA A 58 2.97 -20.15 7.21
C ALA A 58 3.02 -19.59 5.77
N PRO A 59 3.28 -20.44 4.75
CA PRO A 59 3.12 -20.06 3.35
C PRO A 59 1.76 -19.42 3.07
N GLY A 60 1.74 -18.31 2.32
CA GLY A 60 0.52 -17.56 2.00
C GLY A 60 0.07 -16.56 3.07
N GLU A 61 0.60 -16.65 4.30
CA GLU A 61 0.35 -15.64 5.33
C GLU A 61 1.35 -14.48 5.22
N ALA A 62 0.92 -13.27 5.56
CA ALA A 62 1.80 -12.12 5.65
C ALA A 62 2.97 -12.38 6.63
N PRO A 63 4.13 -11.72 6.46
CA PRO A 63 5.31 -11.94 7.29
C PRO A 63 5.01 -11.77 8.78
N ALA A 64 5.63 -12.60 9.62
CA ALA A 64 5.59 -12.41 11.07
C ALA A 64 6.65 -11.39 11.47
N SER A 65 6.21 -10.23 11.96
CA SER A 65 7.12 -9.19 12.43
C SER A 65 7.84 -9.63 13.70
N ASP A 66 9.16 -9.45 13.74
CA ASP A 66 9.98 -9.66 14.95
C ASP A 66 10.60 -8.34 15.42
N THR A 67 11.28 -7.62 14.52
CA THR A 67 11.93 -6.33 14.85
C THR A 67 11.20 -5.11 14.32
N GLY A 68 10.12 -5.27 13.56
CA GLY A 68 9.42 -4.15 12.90
C GLY A 68 10.18 -3.51 11.73
N ARG A 69 11.37 -4.00 11.36
CA ARG A 69 12.21 -3.38 10.32
C ARG A 69 11.50 -3.28 8.96
N LEU A 70 10.75 -4.31 8.57
CA LEU A 70 9.97 -4.30 7.33
C LEU A 70 8.95 -3.16 7.34
N VAL A 71 8.13 -3.07 8.40
CA VAL A 71 7.11 -2.02 8.57
C VAL A 71 7.74 -0.63 8.61
N GLN A 72 8.87 -0.46 9.30
CA GLN A 72 9.59 0.81 9.37
C GLN A 72 10.22 1.25 8.04
N SER A 73 10.39 0.32 7.09
CA SER A 73 10.90 0.62 5.75
C SER A 73 9.81 1.09 4.78
N ALA A 74 8.54 1.00 5.19
CA ALA A 74 7.40 1.35 4.36
C ALA A 74 7.38 2.86 4.07
N ARG A 75 7.22 3.23 2.81
CA ARG A 75 7.12 4.61 2.35
C ARG A 75 6.31 4.70 1.06
N THR A 76 5.72 5.85 0.81
CA THR A 76 5.05 6.15 -0.45
C THR A 76 5.93 7.00 -1.36
N GLU A 77 5.79 6.79 -2.66
CA GLU A 77 6.28 7.69 -3.71
C GLU A 77 5.12 8.07 -4.63
N TYR A 78 5.20 9.26 -5.25
CA TYR A 78 4.10 9.82 -6.03
C TYR A 78 4.62 10.43 -7.33
N GLU A 79 3.89 10.25 -8.42
CA GLU A 79 4.15 10.87 -9.72
C GLU A 79 2.94 11.71 -10.16
N PRO A 80 2.92 13.03 -9.86
CA PRO A 80 1.79 13.90 -10.17
C PRO A 80 1.50 14.06 -11.68
N ALA A 81 2.52 13.86 -12.53
CA ALA A 81 2.32 13.89 -13.99
C ALA A 81 1.41 12.74 -14.45
N ASP A 82 1.56 11.57 -13.82
CA ASP A 82 0.86 10.33 -14.16
C ASP A 82 -0.35 10.04 -13.25
N LEU A 83 -0.58 10.86 -12.21
CA LEU A 83 -1.61 10.66 -11.19
C LEU A 83 -1.50 9.28 -10.54
N SER A 84 -0.28 8.87 -10.20
CA SER A 84 0.02 7.58 -9.61
C SER A 84 0.78 7.69 -8.29
N GLY A 85 0.63 6.66 -7.45
CA GLY A 85 1.38 6.48 -6.22
C GLY A 85 1.87 5.04 -6.10
N GLU A 86 3.01 4.87 -5.46
CA GLU A 86 3.64 3.58 -5.19
C GLU A 86 3.80 3.36 -3.69
N ALA A 87 3.36 2.20 -3.20
CA ALA A 87 3.58 1.76 -1.83
C ALA A 87 4.81 0.84 -1.80
N ILE A 88 5.87 1.27 -1.11
CA ILE A 88 7.19 0.64 -1.17
C ILE A 88 7.58 0.14 0.21
N TRP A 89 8.03 -1.12 0.29
CA TRP A 89 8.76 -1.66 1.46
C TRP A 89 10.21 -1.91 1.05
N SER A 90 11.15 -1.14 1.58
CA SER A 90 12.50 -1.02 1.03
C SER A 90 13.57 -1.93 1.65
N THR A 91 13.17 -2.90 2.50
CA THR A 91 14.13 -3.92 2.97
C THR A 91 14.57 -4.83 1.83
N ASP A 92 15.82 -5.26 1.87
CA ASP A 92 16.46 -6.20 0.95
C ASP A 92 15.71 -7.53 0.77
N TYR A 93 14.97 -7.97 1.78
CA TYR A 93 14.18 -9.20 1.77
C TYR A 93 12.68 -9.00 1.51
N ALA A 94 12.21 -7.77 1.22
CA ALA A 94 10.77 -7.50 1.02
C ALA A 94 10.22 -8.25 -0.20
N GLU A 95 10.97 -8.24 -1.31
CA GLU A 95 10.57 -8.92 -2.55
C GLU A 95 10.51 -10.44 -2.37
N ASP A 96 11.54 -11.02 -1.74
CA ASP A 96 11.58 -12.44 -1.39
C ASP A 96 10.38 -12.85 -0.52
N LEU A 97 9.94 -11.99 0.40
CA LEU A 97 8.74 -12.23 1.19
C LEU A 97 7.49 -12.18 0.32
N GLU A 98 7.33 -11.17 -0.52
CA GLU A 98 6.10 -10.99 -1.32
C GLU A 98 5.91 -12.09 -2.38
N TYR A 99 7.00 -12.53 -3.01
CA TYR A 99 6.97 -13.45 -4.17
C TYR A 99 7.54 -14.84 -3.88
N GLY A 100 8.14 -15.03 -2.70
CA GLY A 100 8.89 -16.24 -2.39
C GLY A 100 10.33 -16.18 -2.92
N ALA A 101 11.15 -17.08 -2.40
CA ALA A 101 12.54 -17.28 -2.80
C ALA A 101 12.81 -18.78 -3.00
N ALA A 102 14.01 -19.14 -3.49
CA ALA A 102 14.37 -20.52 -3.81
C ALA A 102 14.04 -21.55 -2.71
N ASN A 103 14.15 -21.16 -1.44
CA ASN A 103 13.89 -22.02 -0.28
C ASN A 103 12.78 -21.49 0.64
N MET A 104 11.92 -20.59 0.16
CA MET A 104 10.86 -19.98 0.96
C MET A 104 9.62 -19.74 0.09
N ALA A 105 8.50 -20.34 0.47
CA ALA A 105 7.22 -20.04 -0.16
C ALA A 105 6.75 -18.61 0.16
N PRO A 106 5.99 -17.96 -0.74
CA PRO A 106 5.58 -16.57 -0.59
C PRO A 106 4.84 -16.28 0.72
N ARG A 107 5.06 -15.08 1.24
CA ARG A 107 4.43 -14.44 2.40
C ARG A 107 3.81 -13.11 1.95
N PRO A 108 2.78 -13.14 1.09
CA PRO A 108 2.28 -11.94 0.44
C PRO A 108 1.64 -10.99 1.44
N PHE A 109 1.90 -9.70 1.28
CA PHE A 109 1.38 -8.62 2.13
C PHE A 109 1.08 -7.35 1.32
N ALA A 110 1.92 -7.00 0.34
CA ALA A 110 1.77 -5.78 -0.44
C ALA A 110 0.66 -5.88 -1.49
N ARG A 111 0.67 -6.93 -2.33
CA ARG A 111 -0.39 -7.12 -3.35
C ARG A 111 -1.76 -7.40 -2.72
N PRO A 112 -1.89 -8.23 -1.67
CA PRO A 112 -3.15 -8.37 -0.95
C PRO A 112 -3.64 -7.04 -0.37
N ALA A 113 -2.76 -6.22 0.22
CA ALA A 113 -3.13 -4.93 0.75
C ALA A 113 -3.72 -4.00 -0.32
N LEU A 114 -3.07 -3.93 -1.49
CA LEU A 114 -3.59 -3.16 -2.63
C LEU A 114 -4.94 -3.70 -3.10
N ALA A 115 -5.08 -5.02 -3.19
CA ALA A 115 -6.34 -5.65 -3.59
C ALA A 115 -7.47 -5.33 -2.61
N ASN A 116 -7.20 -5.35 -1.30
CA ASN A 116 -8.17 -5.02 -0.25
C ASN A 116 -8.61 -3.55 -0.28
N LYS A 117 -7.71 -2.63 -0.68
CA LYS A 117 -8.00 -1.18 -0.71
C LYS A 117 -8.49 -0.66 -2.04
N LYS A 118 -8.36 -1.42 -3.12
CA LYS A 118 -8.67 -0.99 -4.49
C LYS A 118 -10.00 -0.24 -4.64
N ASP A 119 -11.07 -0.80 -4.07
CA ASP A 119 -12.41 -0.22 -4.18
C ASP A 119 -12.53 1.09 -3.37
N ALA A 120 -11.94 1.13 -2.17
CA ALA A 120 -11.90 2.33 -1.34
C ALA A 120 -11.08 3.47 -1.98
N ILE A 121 -9.95 3.12 -2.62
CA ILE A 121 -9.12 4.08 -3.37
C ILE A 121 -9.93 4.70 -4.50
N THR A 122 -10.62 3.87 -5.28
CA THR A 122 -11.43 4.34 -6.41
C THR A 122 -12.54 5.27 -5.94
N ALA A 123 -13.27 4.87 -4.89
CA ALA A 123 -14.33 5.69 -4.31
C ALA A 123 -13.80 7.01 -3.71
N GLY A 124 -12.62 7.01 -3.10
CA GLY A 124 -11.96 8.19 -2.56
C GLY A 124 -11.62 9.21 -3.66
N ILE A 125 -11.03 8.74 -4.76
CA ILE A 125 -10.70 9.59 -5.92
C ILE A 125 -11.97 10.20 -6.53
N GLU A 126 -13.02 9.39 -6.73
CA GLU A 126 -14.30 9.86 -7.24
C GLU A 126 -14.91 10.93 -6.32
N GLY A 127 -14.85 10.72 -5.00
CA GLY A 127 -15.33 11.66 -3.99
C GLY A 127 -14.61 13.01 -4.05
N GLU A 128 -13.28 13.00 -4.11
CA GLU A 128 -12.45 14.20 -4.23
C GLU A 128 -12.78 14.99 -5.50
N ILE A 129 -12.88 14.32 -6.65
CA ILE A 129 -13.23 14.97 -7.92
C ILE A 129 -14.63 15.57 -7.85
N ALA A 130 -15.61 14.81 -7.34
CA ALA A 130 -16.98 15.27 -7.21
C ALA A 130 -17.12 16.49 -6.28
N ALA A 131 -16.30 16.57 -5.22
CA ALA A 131 -16.29 17.71 -4.31
C ALA A 131 -15.84 19.01 -4.96
N VAL A 132 -14.93 18.92 -5.94
CA VAL A 132 -14.33 20.08 -6.61
C VAL A 132 -15.14 20.57 -7.83
N LEU A 133 -16.00 19.70 -8.38
CA LEU A 133 -16.90 20.03 -9.48
C LEU A 133 -18.25 20.60 -9.04
N LYS A 134 -18.57 20.55 -7.74
CA LYS A 134 -19.74 21.22 -7.15
C LYS A 134 -19.47 22.70 -6.93
#